data_AF-A0A9E0RTH2-F1
#
_entry.id   AF-A0A9E0RTH2-F1
#
_cell.length_a   1.000
_cell.length_b   1.000
_cell.length_c   1.000
_cell.angle_alpha   90.00
_cell.angle_beta   90.00
_cell.angle_gamma   90.00
#
_symmetry.space_group_name_H-M   'P 1'
#
loop_
_entity.id
_entity.type
_entity.pdbx_description
1 polymer ?
#
loop_
_entity_poly.entity_id
_entity_poly.type
_entity_poly.pdbx_seq_one_letter_code
_entity_poly.pdbx_strand_id
1 'polypeptide(L)' 'VNDEPQLLDVDNVIICAGQEPLRALCEGLNKPHHLIGGADVASELDAKRAIDQGFRLAAEI' A
#
# COMPACT_ATOMS: atom_id res chain seq x y z
N VAL A 1 17.68 -25.72 7.91
CA VAL A 1 18.86 -25.44 7.05
C VAL A 1 19.16 -26.74 6.32
N ASN A 2 19.11 -26.73 4.97
CA ASN A 2 19.09 -27.86 4.00
C ASN A 2 17.74 -28.08 3.26
N ASP A 3 16.90 -27.05 3.09
CA ASP A 3 15.57 -27.14 2.45
C ASP A 3 14.58 -28.17 3.05
N GLU A 4 14.92 -28.78 4.17
CA GLU A 4 14.00 -29.62 4.92
C GLU A 4 12.97 -28.77 5.66
N PRO A 5 11.66 -29.10 5.56
CA PRO A 5 10.62 -28.42 6.32
C PRO A 5 10.88 -28.45 7.82
N GLN A 6 10.65 -27.33 8.49
CA GLN A 6 10.80 -27.21 9.94
C GLN A 6 9.50 -26.72 10.57
N LEU A 7 9.18 -27.22 11.76
CA LEU A 7 8.08 -26.72 12.58
C LEU A 7 8.62 -25.62 13.50
N LEU A 8 7.96 -24.46 13.49
CA LEU A 8 8.19 -23.40 14.46
C LEU A 8 7.07 -23.45 15.50
N ASP A 9 7.39 -23.86 16.73
CA ASP A 9 6.45 -23.92 17.86
C ASP A 9 6.33 -22.52 18.50
N VAL A 10 5.41 -21.72 17.97
CA VAL A 10 5.15 -20.35 18.41
C VAL A 10 3.66 -20.14 18.64
N ASP A 11 3.31 -19.32 19.64
CA ASP A 11 1.91 -19.01 19.94
C ASP A 11 1.26 -18.13 18.86
N ASN A 12 2.04 -17.30 18.18
CA ASN A 12 1.56 -16.31 17.22
C ASN A 12 2.47 -16.22 16.00
N VAL A 13 1.84 -15.99 14.84
CA VAL A 13 2.52 -15.68 13.59
C VAL A 13 2.00 -14.34 13.09
N ILE A 14 2.88 -13.33 13.02
CA ILE A 14 2.54 -12.01 12.48
C ILE A 14 2.96 -11.96 11.03
N ILE A 15 1.99 -11.72 10.14
CA ILE A 15 2.22 -11.65 8.70
C ILE A 15 2.51 -10.20 8.30
N CYS A 16 3.77 -9.93 7.96
CA CYS A 16 4.22 -8.63 7.42
C CYS A 16 4.56 -8.77 5.93
N ALA A 17 3.64 -9.34 5.14
CA ALA A 17 3.86 -9.71 3.73
C ALA A 17 3.53 -8.56 2.74
N GLY A 18 3.96 -7.34 3.05
CA GLY A 18 3.74 -6.17 2.20
C GLY A 18 2.34 -5.56 2.32
N GLN A 19 1.93 -4.81 1.29
CA GLN A 19 0.74 -3.97 1.27
C GLN A 19 0.07 -3.99 -0.11
N GLU A 20 -1.24 -3.77 -0.14
CA GLU A 20 -2.03 -3.61 -1.36
C GLU A 20 -2.72 -2.23 -1.39
N PRO A 21 -2.91 -1.60 -2.57
CA PRO A 21 -3.64 -0.34 -2.67
C PRO A 21 -5.11 -0.48 -2.24
N LEU A 22 -5.57 0.38 -1.35
CA LEU A 22 -6.99 0.44 -0.96
C LEU A 22 -7.76 1.39 -1.87
N ARG A 23 -8.60 0.84 -2.77
CA ARG A 23 -9.36 1.60 -3.78
C ARG A 23 -10.88 1.39 -3.72
N ALA A 24 -11.41 0.88 -2.61
CA ALA A 24 -12.84 0.55 -2.47
C ALA A 24 -13.80 1.71 -2.81
N LEU A 25 -13.37 2.96 -2.57
CA LEU A 25 -14.17 4.15 -2.90
C LEU A 25 -14.22 4.50 -4.39
N CYS A 26 -13.29 3.97 -5.20
CA CYS A 26 -13.28 4.16 -6.65
C CYS A 26 -14.30 3.28 -7.35
N GLU A 27 -14.69 2.16 -6.73
CA GLU A 27 -15.69 1.26 -7.29
C GLU A 27 -17.05 1.97 -7.39
N GLY A 28 -17.55 2.15 -8.60
CA GLY A 28 -18.81 2.87 -8.87
C GLY A 28 -18.71 4.39 -8.79
N LEU A 29 -17.53 4.97 -8.56
CA LEU A 29 -17.34 6.42 -8.57
C LEU A 29 -17.23 6.95 -10.00
N ASN A 30 -18.30 7.54 -10.51
CA ASN A 30 -18.36 8.14 -11.85
C ASN A 30 -18.06 9.65 -11.87
N LYS A 31 -17.30 10.14 -10.89
CA LYS A 31 -16.88 11.55 -10.84
C LYS A 31 -15.36 11.64 -11.08
N PRO A 32 -14.88 12.75 -11.66
CA PRO A 32 -13.45 13.02 -11.73
C PRO A 32 -12.81 12.93 -10.34
N HIS A 33 -11.71 12.20 -10.24
CA HIS A 33 -10.96 12.00 -9.01
C HIS A 33 -9.49 11.76 -9.33
N HIS A 34 -8.64 11.88 -8.31
CA HIS A 34 -7.20 11.60 -8.39
C HIS A 34 -6.85 10.52 -7.36
N LEU A 35 -5.91 9.64 -7.71
CA LEU A 35 -5.27 8.71 -6.79
C LEU A 35 -3.88 9.23 -6.46
N ILE A 36 -3.53 9.25 -5.16
CA ILE A 36 -2.19 9.60 -4.66
C ILE A 36 -1.79 8.64 -3.53
N GLY A 37 -0.49 8.58 -3.23
CA GLY A 37 0.04 7.80 -2.11
C GLY A 37 -0.21 6.30 -2.24
N GLY A 38 -0.52 5.65 -1.10
CA GLY A 38 -0.78 4.21 -1.01
C GLY A 38 -1.96 3.73 -1.85
N ALA A 39 -2.97 4.57 -2.07
CA ALA A 39 -4.13 4.24 -2.90
C ALA A 39 -3.78 4.20 -4.40
N ASP A 40 -2.78 4.95 -4.82
CA ASP A 40 -2.19 4.85 -6.17
C ASP A 40 -1.25 3.65 -6.25
N VAL A 41 -0.23 3.59 -5.39
CA VAL A 41 0.73 2.48 -5.33
C VAL A 41 1.06 2.20 -3.86
N ALA A 42 0.96 0.95 -3.42
CA ALA A 42 1.40 0.54 -2.09
C ALA A 42 2.81 -0.06 -2.17
N SER A 43 3.78 0.52 -1.45
CA SER A 43 5.20 0.12 -1.49
C SER A 43 5.89 0.43 -0.16
N GLU A 44 6.92 -0.33 0.21
CA GLU A 44 7.66 -0.10 1.45
C GLU A 44 8.42 1.25 1.41
N LEU A 45 8.16 2.13 2.38
CA LEU A 45 8.59 3.54 2.45
C LEU A 45 7.81 4.53 1.56
N ASP A 46 6.48 4.55 1.68
CA ASP A 46 5.60 5.38 0.83
C ASP A 46 5.38 6.83 1.30
N ALA A 47 5.69 7.20 2.54
CA ALA A 47 5.28 8.48 3.11
C ALA A 47 5.80 9.70 2.32
N LYS A 48 7.10 9.71 1.97
CA LYS A 48 7.71 10.79 1.19
C LYS A 48 7.06 10.92 -0.20
N ARG A 49 6.78 9.79 -0.86
CA ARG A 49 6.14 9.76 -2.18
C ARG A 49 4.69 10.22 -2.09
N ALA A 50 3.95 9.75 -1.09
CA ALA A 50 2.56 10.15 -0.87
C ALA A 50 2.45 11.67 -0.65
N ILE A 51 3.33 12.25 0.15
CA ILE A 51 3.40 13.69 0.40
C ILE A 51 3.76 14.46 -0.89
N ASP A 52 4.78 14.04 -1.63
CA ASP A 52 5.20 14.70 -2.89
C ASP A 52 4.11 14.62 -3.96
N GLN A 53 3.44 13.47 -4.12
CA GLN A 53 2.30 13.32 -5.05
C GLN A 53 1.15 14.26 -4.68
N GLY A 54 0.77 14.32 -3.41
CA GLY A 54 -0.28 15.22 -2.94
C GLY A 54 0.08 16.69 -3.12
N PHE A 55 1.32 17.06 -2.82
CA PHE A 55 1.81 18.43 -2.98
C PHE A 55 1.80 18.88 -4.43
N ARG A 56 2.33 18.06 -5.35
CA ARG A 56 2.37 18.40 -6.79
C ARG A 56 0.98 18.49 -7.37
N LEU A 57 0.10 17.54 -7.05
CA LEU A 57 -1.29 17.57 -7.51
C LEU A 57 -1.99 18.86 -7.06
N ALA A 58 -1.80 19.27 -5.81
CA ALA A 58 -2.38 20.51 -5.30
C ALA A 58 -1.81 21.77 -5.97
N ALA A 59 -0.59 21.73 -6.51
CA ALA A 59 0.02 22.85 -7.22
C ALA A 59 -0.41 22.96 -8.69
N GLU A 60 -0.99 21.90 -9.26
CA GLU A 60 -1.44 21.83 -10.66
C GLU A 60 -2.94 22.14 -10.84
N ILE A 61 -3.72 22.06 -9.75
CA ILE A 61 -5.18 22.35 -9.70
C ILE A 61 -5.42 23.84 -9.42
#